data_AF-A0A955SMP0-F1
#
_entry.id   AF-A0A955SMP0-F1
#
_cell.length_a   1.000
_cell.length_b   1.000
_cell.length_c   1.000
_cell.angle_alpha   90.00
_cell.angle_beta   90.00
_cell.angle_gamma   90.00
#
_symmetry.space_group_name_H-M   'P 1'
#
loop_
_entity.id
_entity.type
_entity.pdbx_description
1 polymer ?
#
loop_
_entity_poly.entity_id
_entity_poly.type
_entity_poly.pdbx_seq_one_letter_code
_entity_poly.pdbx_strand_id
1 'polypeptide(L)'
;MSFLEIVQRGVDSKGSFLCVGLDPDIAKLPEGISKDAAGVFEFLTRIVEATHQYAVVYKPNWAFFSALGIEGHRILIDLIESTRENAPVILDAKVGDIGNTAKAYAKFVFEQMNADAVTLAPYMGGDSIAPFLDYEDR
;
A
#
# COMPACT_ATOMS: atom_id res chain seq x y z
N MET A 1 9.45 0.24 -15.92
CA MET A 1 8.13 0.78 -16.30
C MET A 1 7.71 1.65 -15.15
N SER A 2 7.22 2.85 -15.42
CA SER A 2 6.75 3.71 -14.33
C SER A 2 5.45 3.17 -13.73
N PHE A 3 5.15 3.56 -12.49
CA PHE A 3 3.87 3.28 -11.84
C PHE A 3 2.67 3.60 -12.75
N LEU A 4 2.68 4.77 -13.41
CA LEU A 4 1.59 5.20 -14.29
C LEU A 4 1.41 4.29 -15.52
N GLU A 5 2.51 3.79 -16.10
CA GLU A 5 2.44 2.83 -17.21
C GLU A 5 1.84 1.49 -16.77
N ILE A 6 2.19 1.01 -15.58
CA ILE A 6 1.65 -0.23 -15.00
C ILE A 6 0.14 -0.07 -14.76
N VAL A 7 -0.28 1.06 -14.17
CA VAL A 7 -1.69 1.37 -13.92
C VAL A 7 -2.47 1.43 -15.24
N GLN A 8 -1.97 2.14 -16.25
CA GLN A 8 -2.65 2.24 -17.54
C GLN A 8 -2.86 0.87 -18.20
N ARG A 9 -1.83 0.00 -18.17
CA ARG A 9 -1.98 -1.39 -18.66
C ARG A 9 -3.02 -2.18 -17.87
N GLY A 10 -3.07 -1.99 -16.56
CA GLY A 10 -4.09 -2.57 -15.71
C GLY A 10 -5.50 -2.12 -16.09
N VAL A 11 -5.69 -0.82 -16.36
CA VAL A 11 -6.96 -0.27 -16.84
C VAL A 11 -7.37 -0.91 -18.16
N ASP A 12 -6.46 -0.94 -19.14
CA ASP A 12 -6.76 -1.44 -20.49
C ASP A 12 -7.07 -2.95 -20.48
N SER A 13 -6.31 -3.74 -19.70
CA SER A 13 -6.47 -5.20 -19.65
C SER A 13 -7.67 -5.65 -18.83
N LYS A 14 -8.01 -4.93 -17.74
CA LYS A 14 -9.12 -5.29 -16.85
C LYS A 14 -10.43 -4.57 -17.20
N GLY A 15 -10.39 -3.56 -18.07
CA GLY A 15 -11.55 -2.72 -18.40
C GLY A 15 -12.11 -2.00 -17.16
N SER A 16 -11.24 -1.60 -16.24
CA SER A 16 -11.58 -1.17 -14.89
C SER A 16 -10.74 0.02 -14.46
N PHE A 17 -11.23 0.79 -13.49
CA PHE A 17 -10.45 1.82 -12.77
C PHE A 17 -10.42 1.55 -11.26
N LEU A 18 -10.79 0.33 -10.86
CA LEU A 18 -11.02 0.01 -9.46
C LEU A 18 -9.72 0.04 -8.65
N CYS A 19 -9.71 0.88 -7.62
CA CYS A 19 -8.74 0.84 -6.52
C CYS A 19 -9.41 0.15 -5.32
N VAL A 20 -8.83 -0.96 -4.86
CA VAL A 20 -9.34 -1.68 -3.68
C VAL A 20 -8.56 -1.23 -2.45
N GLY A 21 -9.24 -0.66 -1.47
CA GLY A 21 -8.67 -0.35 -0.15
C GLY A 21 -8.48 -1.60 0.69
N LEU A 22 -7.35 -1.69 1.39
CA LEU A 22 -7.04 -2.80 2.31
C LEU A 22 -6.91 -2.22 3.72
N ASP A 23 -8.07 -1.92 4.33
CA ASP A 23 -8.20 -1.10 5.53
C ASP A 23 -8.87 -1.92 6.65
N PRO A 24 -8.16 -2.87 7.30
CA PRO A 24 -8.76 -3.85 8.18
C PRO A 24 -9.20 -3.25 9.52
N ASP A 25 -10.48 -3.40 9.83
CA ASP A 25 -10.99 -3.24 11.20
C ASP A 25 -11.03 -4.61 11.88
N ILE A 26 -10.08 -4.85 12.79
CA ILE A 26 -9.91 -6.14 13.46
C ILE A 26 -11.18 -6.60 14.20
N ALA A 27 -12.02 -5.66 14.66
CA ALA A 27 -13.25 -5.98 15.35
C ALA A 27 -14.33 -6.51 14.40
N LYS A 28 -14.23 -6.17 13.11
CA LYS A 28 -15.16 -6.55 12.03
C LYS A 28 -14.71 -7.77 11.23
N LEU A 29 -13.59 -8.41 11.60
CA LEU A 29 -13.18 -9.65 10.96
C LEU A 29 -14.29 -10.71 11.09
N PRO A 30 -14.56 -11.48 10.02
CA PRO A 30 -15.64 -12.46 10.01
C PRO A 30 -15.38 -13.58 11.02
N GLU A 31 -16.45 -14.28 11.40
CA GLU A 31 -16.35 -15.46 12.24
C GLU A 31 -15.47 -16.53 11.57
N GLY A 32 -14.64 -17.21 12.35
CA GLY A 32 -13.68 -18.20 11.87
C GLY A 32 -12.32 -17.65 11.46
N ILE A 33 -12.13 -16.33 11.42
CA ILE A 33 -10.82 -15.67 11.27
C ILE A 33 -10.32 -15.21 12.65
N SER A 34 -9.03 -15.38 12.93
CA SER A 34 -8.44 -14.90 14.18
C SER A 34 -8.46 -13.38 14.27
N LYS A 35 -8.70 -12.83 15.47
CA LYS A 35 -8.72 -11.38 15.71
C LYS A 35 -7.34 -10.88 16.12
N ASP A 36 -6.36 -11.14 15.27
CA ASP A 36 -4.96 -10.75 15.41
C ASP A 36 -4.36 -10.39 14.05
N ALA A 37 -3.07 -10.06 14.02
CA ALA A 37 -2.35 -9.72 12.80
C ALA A 37 -2.39 -10.86 11.75
N ALA A 38 -2.32 -12.11 12.18
CA ALA A 38 -2.37 -13.26 11.26
C ALA A 38 -3.73 -13.37 10.58
N GLY A 39 -4.82 -13.18 11.31
CA GLY A 39 -6.16 -13.20 10.74
C GLY A 39 -6.46 -11.99 9.85
N VAL A 40 -5.89 -10.82 10.16
CA VAL A 40 -5.92 -9.66 9.26
C VAL A 40 -5.23 -10.00 7.93
N PHE A 41 -4.03 -10.59 7.98
CA PHE A 41 -3.30 -11.00 6.79
C PHE A 41 -4.08 -12.03 5.97
N GLU A 42 -4.62 -13.07 6.61
CA GLU A 42 -5.45 -14.08 5.96
C GLU A 42 -6.68 -13.45 5.28
N PHE A 43 -7.39 -12.59 5.99
CA PHE A 43 -8.58 -11.93 5.46
C PHE A 43 -8.26 -11.05 4.24
N LEU A 44 -7.23 -10.22 4.32
CA LEU A 44 -6.86 -9.33 3.22
C LEU A 44 -6.30 -10.08 2.01
N THR A 45 -5.57 -11.18 2.24
CA THR A 45 -5.13 -12.07 1.16
C THR A 45 -6.33 -12.61 0.38
N ARG A 46 -7.38 -13.07 1.08
CA ARG A 46 -8.63 -13.52 0.44
C ARG A 46 -9.35 -12.39 -0.31
N ILE A 47 -9.29 -11.15 0.19
CA ILE A 47 -9.83 -10.00 -0.53
C ILE A 47 -9.07 -9.78 -1.84
N VAL A 48 -7.74 -9.85 -1.84
CA VAL A 48 -6.92 -9.74 -3.05
C VAL A 48 -7.27 -10.87 -4.03
N GLU A 49 -7.28 -12.13 -3.59
CA GLU A 49 -7.65 -13.30 -4.40
C GLU A 49 -9.06 -13.20 -5.01
N ALA A 50 -10.02 -12.63 -4.29
CA ALA A 50 -11.37 -12.47 -4.82
C ALA A 50 -11.51 -11.32 -5.83
N THR A 51 -10.62 -10.33 -5.76
CA THR A 51 -10.80 -9.03 -6.47
C THR A 51 -9.75 -8.73 -7.54
N HIS A 52 -8.65 -9.47 -7.62
CA HIS A 52 -7.50 -9.11 -8.47
C HIS A 52 -7.81 -9.05 -9.96
N GLN A 53 -8.81 -9.82 -10.42
CA GLN A 53 -9.30 -9.78 -11.80
C GLN A 53 -9.94 -8.43 -12.19
N TYR A 54 -10.39 -7.63 -11.21
CA TYR A 54 -11.02 -6.32 -11.43
C TYR A 54 -10.18 -5.15 -10.91
N ALA A 55 -9.39 -5.38 -9.85
CA ALA A 55 -8.62 -4.33 -9.19
C ALA A 55 -7.41 -3.92 -10.03
N VAL A 56 -7.32 -2.64 -10.40
CA VAL A 56 -6.14 -2.08 -11.09
C VAL A 56 -5.02 -1.81 -10.10
N VAL A 57 -5.36 -1.36 -8.89
CA VAL A 57 -4.41 -1.06 -7.82
C VAL A 57 -4.98 -1.49 -6.47
N TYR A 58 -4.11 -1.85 -5.54
CA TYR A 58 -4.48 -2.02 -4.13
C TYR A 58 -3.90 -0.90 -3.29
N LYS A 59 -4.65 -0.48 -2.27
CA LYS A 59 -4.27 0.66 -1.44
C LYS A 59 -4.40 0.35 0.06
N PRO A 60 -3.44 -0.39 0.67
CA PRO A 60 -3.41 -0.57 2.11
C PRO A 60 -3.17 0.76 2.82
N ASN A 61 -3.94 1.02 3.87
CA ASN A 61 -3.77 2.20 4.70
C ASN A 61 -2.93 1.88 5.93
N TRP A 62 -1.75 2.50 6.01
CA TRP A 62 -0.72 2.20 7.00
C TRP A 62 -1.25 2.32 8.44
N ALA A 63 -2.16 3.25 8.72
CA ALA A 63 -2.69 3.49 10.07
C ALA A 63 -3.35 2.25 10.68
N PHE A 64 -4.10 1.47 9.91
CA PHE A 64 -4.79 0.27 10.40
C PHE A 64 -3.80 -0.84 10.80
N PHE A 65 -2.71 -0.97 10.04
CA PHE A 65 -1.64 -1.92 10.35
C PHE A 65 -0.82 -1.46 11.55
N SER A 66 -0.48 -0.17 11.64
CA SER A 66 0.24 0.38 12.79
C SER A 66 -0.53 0.22 14.10
N ALA A 67 -1.86 0.25 14.07
CA ALA A 67 -2.70 -0.02 15.24
C ALA A 67 -2.54 -1.45 15.81
N LEU A 68 -1.99 -2.38 15.02
CA LEU A 68 -1.68 -3.77 15.43
C LEU A 68 -0.25 -3.92 15.98
N GLY A 69 0.52 -2.83 16.07
CA GLY A 69 1.90 -2.84 16.53
C GLY A 69 2.87 -3.46 15.52
N ILE A 70 3.99 -3.99 16.01
CA ILE A 70 5.11 -4.49 15.18
C ILE A 70 4.65 -5.58 14.22
N GLU A 71 3.82 -6.52 14.68
CA GLU A 71 3.28 -7.58 13.82
C GLU A 71 2.40 -7.02 12.70
N GLY A 72 1.69 -5.92 12.94
CA GLY A 72 0.95 -5.19 11.92
C GLY A 72 1.84 -4.68 10.79
N HIS A 73 2.99 -4.10 11.13
CA HIS A 73 3.97 -3.67 10.13
C HIS A 73 4.57 -4.85 9.36
N ARG A 74 4.82 -5.98 10.04
CA ARG A 74 5.35 -7.19 9.40
C ARG A 74 4.37 -7.74 8.36
N ILE A 75 3.10 -7.93 8.75
CA ILE A 75 2.09 -8.44 7.81
C ILE A 75 1.81 -7.44 6.67
N LEU A 76 1.98 -6.14 6.89
CA LEU A 76 1.82 -5.14 5.83
C LEU A 76 2.89 -5.31 4.75
N ILE A 77 4.15 -5.54 5.14
CA ILE A 77 5.24 -5.81 4.19
C ILE A 77 4.94 -7.10 3.41
N ASP A 78 4.58 -8.18 4.11
CA ASP A 78 4.25 -9.47 3.49
C ASP A 78 3.04 -9.35 2.53
N LEU A 79 2.04 -8.53 2.90
CA LEU A 79 0.85 -8.29 2.09
C LEU A 79 1.16 -7.46 0.85
N ILE A 80 1.99 -6.41 0.96
CA ILE A 80 2.42 -5.61 -0.19
C ILE A 80 3.16 -6.52 -1.17
N GLU A 81 4.14 -7.30 -0.70
CA GLU A 81 4.95 -8.18 -1.56
C GLU A 81 4.07 -9.19 -2.33
N SER A 82 3.18 -9.91 -1.64
CA SER A 82 2.30 -10.89 -2.29
C SER A 82 1.22 -10.25 -3.19
N THR A 83 0.74 -9.04 -2.88
CA THR A 83 -0.25 -8.34 -3.71
C THR A 83 0.34 -7.88 -5.04
N ARG A 84 1.63 -7.53 -5.06
CA ARG A 84 2.32 -7.03 -6.25
C ARG A 84 2.45 -8.05 -7.37
N GLU A 85 2.30 -9.34 -7.07
CA GLU A 85 2.16 -10.39 -8.09
C GLU A 85 0.92 -10.19 -8.98
N ASN A 86 -0.09 -9.47 -8.49
CA ASN A 86 -1.39 -9.31 -9.13
C ASN A 86 -1.67 -7.89 -9.66
N ALA A 87 -1.25 -6.85 -8.92
CA ALA A 87 -1.47 -5.45 -9.24
C ALA A 87 -0.54 -4.54 -8.43
N PRO A 88 -0.19 -3.34 -8.92
CA PRO A 88 0.64 -2.40 -8.17
C PRO A 88 -0.05 -1.92 -6.89
N VAL A 89 0.77 -1.53 -5.92
CA VAL A 89 0.33 -1.14 -4.59
C VAL A 89 0.65 0.33 -4.29
N ILE A 90 -0.38 1.08 -3.87
CA ILE A 90 -0.24 2.44 -3.35
C ILE A 90 -0.29 2.37 -1.83
N LEU A 91 0.80 2.64 -1.13
CA LEU A 91 0.77 2.72 0.33
C LEU A 91 0.09 4.04 0.76
N ASP A 92 -1.07 3.94 1.39
CA ASP A 92 -1.75 5.12 1.93
C ASP A 92 -1.19 5.49 3.30
N ALA A 93 -0.19 6.36 3.28
CA ALA A 93 0.65 6.75 4.40
C ALA A 93 0.45 8.20 4.85
N LYS A 94 0.08 9.10 3.91
CA LYS A 94 -0.05 10.55 4.12
C LYS A 94 1.17 11.18 4.80
N VAL A 95 2.37 10.71 4.45
CA VAL A 95 3.63 11.18 5.05
C VAL A 95 3.99 12.57 4.54
N GLY A 96 4.54 13.40 5.42
CA GLY A 96 5.03 14.73 5.09
C GLY A 96 5.94 15.23 6.20
N ASP A 97 7.20 15.51 5.86
CA ASP A 97 8.22 15.95 6.81
C ASP A 97 9.31 16.76 6.08
N ILE A 98 10.27 17.35 6.79
CA ILE A 98 11.42 18.07 6.21
C ILE A 98 12.34 17.11 5.43
N GLY A 99 13.08 17.65 4.47
CA GLY A 99 13.78 16.88 3.43
C GLY A 99 14.58 15.66 3.91
N ASN A 100 15.39 15.76 4.98
CA ASN A 100 16.16 14.60 5.46
C ASN A 100 15.26 13.49 6.05
N THR A 101 14.18 13.88 6.74
CA THR A 101 13.22 12.92 7.30
C THR A 101 12.34 12.32 6.19
N ALA A 102 11.93 13.12 5.22
CA ALA A 102 11.20 12.66 4.05
C ALA A 102 12.01 11.62 3.23
N LYS A 103 13.35 11.77 3.12
CA LYS A 103 14.24 10.75 2.53
C LYS A 103 14.18 9.41 3.27
N ALA A 104 14.15 9.45 4.61
CA ALA A 104 14.04 8.22 5.41
C ALA A 104 12.69 7.51 5.18
N TYR A 105 11.60 8.28 5.05
CA TYR A 105 10.30 7.72 4.66
C TYR A 105 10.31 7.14 3.25
N ALA A 106 10.82 7.86 2.25
CA ALA A 106 10.89 7.39 0.87
C ALA A 106 11.69 6.06 0.77
N LYS A 107 12.84 6.00 1.43
CA LYS A 107 13.65 4.78 1.56
C LYS A 107 12.86 3.63 2.17
N PHE A 108 12.18 3.86 3.29
CA PHE A 108 11.40 2.81 3.94
C PHE A 108 10.27 2.30 3.03
N VAL A 109 9.52 3.20 2.42
CA VAL A 109 8.36 2.87 1.59
C VAL A 109 8.75 2.13 0.31
N PHE A 110 9.76 2.62 -0.40
CA PHE A 110 10.11 2.07 -1.72
C PHE A 110 11.15 0.95 -1.67
N GLU A 111 12.06 0.94 -0.69
CA GLU A 111 13.11 -0.09 -0.59
C GLU A 111 12.80 -1.19 0.43
N GLN A 112 12.10 -0.89 1.52
CA GLN A 112 11.80 -1.90 2.55
C GLN A 112 10.40 -2.50 2.40
N MET A 113 9.40 -1.65 2.15
CA MET A 113 8.02 -2.11 1.91
C MET A 113 7.77 -2.42 0.43
N ASN A 114 8.64 -1.98 -0.47
CA ASN A 114 8.58 -2.26 -1.91
C ASN A 114 7.26 -1.78 -2.57
N ALA A 115 6.61 -0.76 -2.00
CA ALA A 115 5.39 -0.19 -2.57
C ALA A 115 5.66 0.45 -3.94
N ASP A 116 4.63 0.52 -4.80
CA ASP A 116 4.76 1.11 -6.14
C ASP A 116 4.47 2.60 -6.16
N ALA A 117 3.74 3.12 -5.16
CA ALA A 117 3.46 4.54 -4.97
C ALA A 117 3.07 4.81 -3.50
N VAL A 118 2.99 6.08 -3.11
CA VAL A 118 2.64 6.48 -1.73
C VAL A 118 1.83 7.77 -1.68
N THR A 119 0.92 7.89 -0.71
CA THR A 119 0.23 9.15 -0.45
C THR A 119 1.06 10.08 0.44
N LEU A 120 1.12 11.36 0.08
CA LEU A 120 1.91 12.39 0.76
C LEU A 120 1.03 13.51 1.30
N ALA A 121 1.50 14.21 2.34
CA ALA A 121 0.87 15.39 2.92
C ALA A 121 1.72 16.65 2.61
N PRO A 122 1.38 17.44 1.57
CA PRO A 122 2.25 18.51 1.05
C PRO A 122 2.19 19.82 1.85
N TYR A 123 1.68 19.81 3.08
CA TYR A 123 1.49 21.03 3.89
C TYR A 123 2.80 21.80 4.12
N MET A 124 3.92 21.09 4.21
CA MET A 124 5.25 21.65 4.45
C MET A 124 5.96 22.17 3.18
N GLY A 125 5.31 22.09 2.02
CA GLY A 125 5.83 22.55 0.73
C GLY A 125 6.56 21.48 -0.09
N GLY A 126 7.24 21.90 -1.16
CA GLY A 126 7.87 20.98 -2.12
C GLY A 126 8.97 20.10 -1.51
N ASP A 127 9.65 20.58 -0.48
CA ASP A 127 10.74 19.85 0.20
C ASP A 127 10.26 18.56 0.88
N SER A 128 8.97 18.48 1.26
CA SER A 128 8.39 17.26 1.82
C SER A 128 8.00 16.23 0.77
N ILE A 129 8.09 16.59 -0.52
CA ILE A 129 7.67 15.78 -1.67
C ILE A 129 8.88 15.36 -2.51
N ALA A 130 9.84 16.26 -2.72
CA ALA A 130 10.98 16.05 -3.61
C ALA A 130 11.72 14.72 -3.37
N PRO A 131 11.99 14.27 -2.13
CA PRO A 131 12.65 12.98 -1.89
C PRO A 131 11.92 11.75 -2.43
N PHE A 132 10.60 11.82 -2.58
CA PHE A 132 9.81 10.73 -3.15
C PHE A 132 9.86 10.76 -4.69
N LEU A 133 9.96 11.96 -5.29
CA LEU A 133 10.07 12.13 -6.74
C LEU A 133 11.45 11.72 -7.30
N ASP A 134 12.46 11.58 -6.45
CA ASP A 134 13.77 11.00 -6.82
C ASP A 134 13.64 9.52 -7.26
N TYR A 135 12.53 8.84 -6.93
CA TYR A 135 12.20 7.49 -7.38
C TYR A 135 11.34 7.55 -8.66
N GLU A 136 11.97 7.82 -9.80
CA GLU A 136 11.29 8.13 -11.07
C GLU A 136 10.35 7.03 -11.61
N ASP A 137 10.52 5.78 -11.17
CA ASP A 137 9.69 4.65 -11.59
C ASP A 137 8.52 4.35 -10.64
N ARG A 138 8.42 5.05 -9.50
CA ARG A 138 7.41 4.87 -8.44
C ARG A 138 6.39 6.03 -8.38
#